data_AF-A0A2I4HF46-F1
#
_entry.id   AF-A0A2I4HF46-F1
#
_cell.length_a   1.000
_cell.length_b   1.000
_cell.length_c   1.000
_cell.angle_alpha   90.00
_cell.angle_beta   90.00
_cell.angle_gamma   90.00
#
_symmetry.space_group_name_H-M   'P 1'
#
loop_
_entity.id
_entity.type
_entity.pdbx_description
1 polymer ?
#
loop_
_entity_poly.entity_id
_entity_poly.type
_entity_poly.pdbx_seq_one_letter_code
_entity_poly.pdbx_strand_id
1 'polypeptide(L)'
;MRRTLNIKNKLGFIDGNISKPTDSSDPFFTPGERCNDMIIAWTQHSISFEQRSTIAHANTVANVWNDLRGRFSIQNAPHIFQLTKAISSLVQDVDYVSIYYNTLKSYWDELEIYEPMPLCTCGSVKILTDYNHRSKVMQFLMGLQDSYDSIRAQMLLYDSLPTLNRVLSLIQQEERHK
;
A
#
# COMPACT_ATOMS: atom_id res chain seq x y z
N MET A 1 10.43 -4.65 1.41
CA MET A 1 11.38 -4.81 2.54
C MET A 1 10.72 -5.13 3.89
N ARG A 2 9.70 -4.38 4.36
CA ARG A 2 9.07 -4.57 5.68
C ARG A 2 8.69 -6.02 6.02
N ARG A 3 8.00 -6.72 5.11
CA ARG A 3 7.57 -8.13 5.30
C ARG A 3 8.75 -9.08 5.55
N THR A 4 9.82 -8.97 4.77
CA THR A 4 11.04 -9.78 4.90
C THR A 4 11.73 -9.57 6.25
N LEU A 5 11.78 -8.34 6.72
CA LEU A 5 12.36 -8.02 8.03
C LEU A 5 11.52 -8.56 9.18
N ASN A 6 10.19 -8.46 9.07
CA ASN A 6 9.28 -9.01 10.07
C ASN A 6 9.42 -10.54 10.20
N ILE A 7 9.47 -11.26 9.07
CA ILE A 7 9.68 -12.72 9.04
C ILE A 7 10.99 -13.12 9.74
N LYS A 8 12.01 -12.26 9.69
CA LYS A 8 13.32 -12.48 10.31
C LYS A 8 13.43 -11.93 11.74
N ASN A 9 12.34 -11.42 12.33
CA ASN A 9 12.31 -10.73 13.63
C ASN A 9 13.29 -9.54 13.71
N LYS A 10 13.49 -8.83 12.60
CA LYS A 10 14.44 -7.71 12.48
C LYS A 10 13.79 -6.34 12.46
N LEU A 11 12.45 -6.28 12.45
CA LEU A 11 11.73 -5.01 12.36
C LEU A 11 12.05 -4.07 13.52
N GLY A 12 12.23 -4.62 14.73
CA GLY A 12 12.58 -3.83 15.92
C GLY A 12 13.89 -3.03 15.80
N PHE A 13 14.82 -3.41 14.93
CA PHE A 13 16.02 -2.60 14.67
C PHE A 13 15.71 -1.31 13.90
N ILE A 14 14.73 -1.34 13.00
CA ILE A 14 14.28 -0.16 12.23
C ILE A 14 13.47 0.78 13.12
N ASP A 15 12.59 0.20 13.93
CA ASP A 15 11.64 0.95 14.76
C ASP A 15 12.29 1.51 16.03
N GLY A 16 13.52 1.08 16.34
CA GLY A 16 14.27 1.45 17.55
C GLY A 16 13.93 0.63 18.80
N ASN A 17 12.96 -0.30 18.71
CA ASN A 17 12.56 -1.18 19.81
C ASN A 17 13.67 -2.19 20.20
N ILE A 18 14.57 -2.52 19.26
CA ILE A 18 15.79 -3.29 19.52
C ILE A 18 16.95 -2.33 19.38
N SER A 19 17.46 -1.86 20.50
CA SER A 19 18.67 -1.03 20.55
C SER A 19 19.91 -1.89 20.41
N LYS A 20 20.90 -1.39 19.67
CA LYS A 20 22.26 -1.94 19.67
C LYS A 20 22.81 -1.92 21.11
N PRO A 21 23.29 -3.06 21.66
CA PRO A 21 23.95 -3.08 22.95
C PRO A 21 25.15 -2.13 22.96
N THR A 22 25.30 -1.35 24.03
CA THR A 22 26.41 -0.38 24.15
C THR A 22 27.62 -0.99 24.86
N ASP A 23 27.40 -2.02 25.66
CA ASP A 23 28.44 -2.74 26.37
C ASP A 23 29.04 -3.85 25.50
N SER A 24 30.36 -3.77 25.27
CA SER A 24 31.11 -4.80 24.53
C SER A 24 31.13 -6.17 25.23
N SER A 25 30.84 -6.22 26.53
CA SER A 25 30.73 -7.46 27.30
C SER A 25 29.36 -8.15 27.15
N ASP A 26 28.38 -7.48 26.53
CA ASP A 26 27.07 -8.08 26.26
C ASP A 26 27.19 -9.20 25.20
N PRO A 27 26.72 -10.44 25.48
CA PRO A 27 26.70 -11.53 24.51
C PRO A 27 25.99 -11.19 23.18
N PHE A 28 25.06 -10.23 23.21
CA PHE A 28 24.31 -9.76 22.05
C PHE A 28 24.97 -8.59 21.30
N PHE A 29 26.09 -8.05 21.79
CA PHE A 29 26.80 -6.93 21.13
C PHE A 29 27.18 -7.27 19.68
N THR A 30 27.98 -8.31 19.48
CA THR A 30 28.44 -8.73 18.15
C THR A 30 27.31 -9.19 17.23
N PRO A 31 26.34 -10.03 17.69
CA PRO A 31 25.16 -10.36 16.89
C PRO A 31 24.31 -9.15 16.50
N GLY A 32 24.16 -8.18 17.41
CA GLY A 32 23.44 -6.93 17.19
C GLY A 32 24.09 -6.08 16.10
N GLU A 33 25.41 -5.92 16.15
CA GLU A 33 26.20 -5.23 15.12
C GLU A 33 26.02 -5.86 13.74
N ARG A 34 26.19 -7.17 13.64
CA ARG A 34 26.05 -7.88 12.36
C ARG A 34 24.64 -7.74 11.80
N CYS A 35 23.62 -7.73 12.65
CA CYS A 35 22.24 -7.49 12.23
C CYS A 35 22.03 -6.06 11.74
N ASN A 36 22.56 -5.07 12.45
CA ASN A 36 22.50 -3.66 12.08
C ASN A 36 23.14 -3.43 10.69
N ASP A 37 24.37 -3.89 10.49
CA ASP A 37 25.12 -3.71 9.24
C ASP A 37 24.43 -4.40 8.05
N MET A 38 23.89 -5.60 8.27
CA MET A 38 23.16 -6.32 7.25
C MET A 38 21.89 -5.57 6.80
N ILE A 39 21.15 -4.97 7.73
CA ILE A 39 19.94 -4.22 7.36
C ILE A 39 20.31 -2.88 6.69
N ILE A 40 21.39 -2.22 7.12
CA ILE A 40 21.93 -1.03 6.42
C ILE A 40 22.30 -1.41 4.99
N ALA A 41 23.04 -2.51 4.78
CA ALA A 41 23.40 -2.99 3.45
C ALA A 41 22.16 -3.30 2.60
N TRP A 42 21.15 -4.00 3.13
CA TRP A 42 19.90 -4.24 2.40
C TRP A 42 19.17 -2.95 2.05
N THR A 43 19.20 -1.94 2.93
CA THR A 43 18.63 -0.61 2.69
C THR A 43 19.35 0.10 1.56
N GLN A 44 20.68 0.13 1.56
CA GLN A 44 21.49 0.70 0.47
C GLN A 44 21.19 0.06 -0.89
N HIS A 45 20.94 -1.26 -0.93
CA HIS A 45 20.59 -1.96 -2.16
C HIS A 45 19.14 -1.71 -2.61
N SER A 46 18.28 -1.20 -1.73
CA SER A 46 16.86 -0.96 -2.01
C SER A 46 16.52 0.50 -2.33
N ILE A 47 17.50 1.40 -2.23
CA ILE A 47 17.38 2.81 -2.62
C ILE A 47 18.16 3.09 -3.91
N SER A 48 17.85 4.23 -4.54
CA SER A 48 18.56 4.65 -5.75
C SER A 48 20.05 4.87 -5.48
N PHE A 49 20.88 4.69 -6.50
CA PHE A 49 22.34 4.76 -6.35
C PHE A 49 22.80 6.11 -5.78
N GLU A 50 22.15 7.19 -6.20
CA GLU A 50 22.42 8.57 -5.81
C GLU A 50 22.17 8.81 -4.32
N GLN A 51 21.28 8.03 -3.70
CA GLN A 51 20.90 8.18 -2.29
C GLN A 51 21.81 7.38 -1.35
N ARG A 52 22.62 6.43 -1.87
CA ARG A 52 23.46 5.55 -1.03
C ARG A 52 24.51 6.29 -0.22
N SER A 53 25.15 7.29 -0.81
CA SER A 53 26.17 8.12 -0.14
C SER A 53 25.62 8.83 1.09
N THR A 54 24.34 9.19 1.08
CA THR A 54 23.71 9.93 2.18
C THR A 54 23.52 9.10 3.44
N ILE A 55 23.54 7.77 3.33
CA ILE A 55 23.37 6.84 4.46
C ILE A 55 24.63 6.01 4.74
N ALA A 56 25.73 6.27 4.04
CA ALA A 56 26.96 5.47 4.11
C ALA A 56 27.64 5.50 5.49
N HIS A 57 27.46 6.59 6.24
CA HIS A 57 28.09 6.80 7.56
C HIS A 57 27.11 6.66 8.72
N ALA A 58 25.92 6.12 8.48
CA ALA A 58 24.94 5.96 9.54
C ALA A 58 25.33 4.79 10.47
N ASN A 59 25.40 5.08 11.77
CA ASN A 59 25.81 4.10 12.78
C ASN A 59 24.73 3.04 13.08
N THR A 60 23.46 3.37 12.88
CA THR A 60 22.35 2.46 13.14
C THR A 60 21.34 2.49 12.01
N VAL A 61 20.69 1.35 11.76
CA VAL A 61 19.60 1.28 10.79
C VAL A 61 18.41 2.16 11.21
N ALA A 62 18.17 2.34 12.50
CA ALA A 62 17.17 3.29 13.00
C ALA A 62 17.47 4.73 12.54
N ASN A 63 18.74 5.15 12.58
CA ASN A 63 19.15 6.46 12.09
C ASN A 63 18.97 6.56 10.57
N VAL A 64 19.39 5.54 9.81
CA VAL A 64 19.14 5.46 8.36
C VAL A 64 17.66 5.65 8.07
N TRP A 65 16.81 4.91 8.77
CA TRP A 65 15.38 4.94 8.55
C TRP A 65 14.74 6.28 8.91
N ASN A 66 15.11 6.88 10.04
CA ASN A 66 14.59 8.18 10.46
C ASN A 66 15.02 9.31 9.52
N ASP A 67 16.25 9.25 9.01
CA ASP A 67 16.76 10.21 8.03
C ASP A 67 16.06 10.07 6.67
N LEU A 68 15.94 8.84 6.14
CA LEU A 68 15.17 8.58 4.92
C LEU A 68 13.69 8.99 5.07
N ARG A 69 13.07 8.64 6.20
CA ARG A 69 11.71 9.07 6.52
C ARG A 69 11.64 10.59 6.53
N GLY A 70 12.50 11.26 7.30
CA GLY A 70 12.54 12.72 7.37
C GLY A 70 12.72 13.39 6.00
N ARG A 71 13.49 12.83 5.08
CA ARG A 71 13.71 13.44 3.76
C ARG A 71 12.60 13.14 2.76
N PHE A 72 12.02 11.94 2.79
CA PHE A 72 11.12 11.46 1.74
C PHE A 72 9.65 11.33 2.17
N SER A 73 9.33 11.47 3.46
CA SER A 73 7.94 11.41 3.95
C SER A 73 7.25 12.78 4.08
N ILE A 74 7.94 13.89 3.79
CA ILE A 74 7.44 15.25 4.06
C ILE A 74 6.33 15.69 3.10
N GLN A 75 6.25 15.14 1.87
CA GLN A 75 5.21 15.51 0.91
C GLN A 75 4.67 14.29 0.16
N ASN A 76 3.73 13.57 0.78
CA ASN A 76 2.95 12.54 0.09
C ASN A 76 1.82 13.14 -0.77
N ALA A 77 1.50 14.44 -0.62
CA ALA A 77 0.41 15.08 -1.34
C ALA A 77 0.51 15.01 -2.87
N PRO A 78 1.68 15.22 -3.52
CA PRO A 78 1.81 15.02 -4.96
C PRO A 78 1.56 13.57 -5.39
N HIS A 79 1.96 12.60 -4.57
CA HIS A 79 1.77 11.19 -4.85
C HIS A 79 0.30 10.77 -4.67
N ILE A 80 -0.34 11.21 -3.58
CA ILE A 80 -1.79 11.07 -3.35
C ILE A 80 -2.56 11.68 -4.53
N PHE A 81 -2.15 12.86 -5.01
CA PHE A 81 -2.75 13.49 -6.19
C PHE A 81 -2.60 12.63 -7.44
N GLN A 82 -1.40 12.09 -7.70
CA GLN A 82 -1.15 11.19 -8.83
C GLN A 82 -2.01 9.92 -8.75
N LEU A 83 -2.09 9.27 -7.59
CA LEU A 83 -2.92 8.09 -7.35
C LEU A 83 -4.41 8.41 -7.55
N THR A 84 -4.89 9.51 -6.97
CA THR A 84 -6.29 9.94 -7.10
C THR A 84 -6.64 10.24 -8.54
N LYS A 85 -5.74 10.89 -9.29
CA LYS A 85 -5.90 11.14 -10.71
C LYS A 85 -5.93 9.82 -11.49
N ALA A 86 -4.99 8.92 -11.25
CA ALA A 86 -4.91 7.62 -11.92
C ALA A 86 -6.18 6.80 -11.70
N ILE A 87 -6.68 6.71 -10.46
CA ILE A 87 -7.95 6.05 -10.11
C ILE A 87 -9.11 6.66 -10.88
N SER A 88 -9.19 7.99 -10.93
CA SER A 88 -10.31 8.71 -11.55
C SER A 88 -10.33 8.62 -13.08
N SER A 89 -9.16 8.44 -13.71
CA SER A 89 -9.02 8.36 -15.17
C SER A 89 -8.87 6.94 -15.71
N LEU A 90 -8.78 5.92 -14.85
CA LEU A 90 -8.59 4.54 -15.29
C LEU A 90 -9.87 4.01 -15.94
N VAL A 91 -9.72 3.48 -17.15
CA VAL A 91 -10.80 2.84 -17.91
C VAL A 91 -10.33 1.46 -18.39
N GLN A 92 -11.27 0.51 -18.47
CA GLN A 92 -11.10 -0.79 -19.08
C GLN A 92 -11.09 -0.59 -20.59
N ASP A 93 -9.89 -0.60 -21.18
CA ASP A 93 -9.66 -0.49 -22.62
C ASP A 93 -10.00 -1.85 -23.30
N VAL A 94 -9.05 -2.47 -23.99
CA VAL A 94 -9.23 -3.78 -24.66
C VAL A 94 -8.90 -4.98 -23.76
N ASP A 95 -8.55 -4.71 -22.49
CA ASP A 95 -8.10 -5.72 -21.54
C ASP A 95 -9.25 -6.46 -20.83
N TYR A 96 -8.95 -7.66 -20.34
CA TYR A 96 -9.85 -8.43 -19.48
C TYR A 96 -10.23 -7.65 -18.21
N VAL A 97 -11.46 -7.84 -17.74
CA VAL A 97 -11.98 -7.23 -16.49
C VAL A 97 -11.04 -7.47 -15.31
N SER A 98 -10.42 -8.65 -15.27
CA SER A 98 -9.46 -9.01 -14.21
C SER A 98 -8.20 -8.14 -14.20
N ILE A 99 -7.66 -7.78 -15.38
CA ILE A 99 -6.48 -6.92 -15.50
C ILE A 99 -6.83 -5.51 -15.03
N TYR A 100 -7.94 -4.96 -15.55
CA TYR A 100 -8.45 -3.65 -15.13
C TYR A 100 -8.67 -3.58 -13.60
N TYR A 101 -9.36 -4.57 -13.03
CA TYR A 101 -9.62 -4.63 -11.60
C TYR A 101 -8.32 -4.70 -10.78
N ASN A 102 -7.34 -5.51 -11.20
CA ASN A 102 -6.08 -5.66 -10.47
C ASN A 102 -5.28 -4.35 -10.46
N THR A 103 -5.26 -3.63 -11.58
CA THR A 103 -4.62 -2.30 -11.68
C THR A 103 -5.32 -1.31 -10.75
N LEU A 104 -6.64 -1.21 -10.82
CA LEU A 104 -7.42 -0.32 -9.95
C LEU A 104 -7.21 -0.65 -8.46
N LYS A 105 -7.19 -1.95 -8.13
CA LYS A 105 -6.92 -2.44 -6.79
C LYS A 105 -5.52 -2.07 -6.30
N SER A 106 -4.50 -2.15 -7.15
CA SER A 106 -3.15 -1.74 -6.77
C SER A 106 -3.09 -0.25 -6.39
N TYR A 107 -3.79 0.63 -7.11
CA TYR A 107 -3.85 2.05 -6.76
C TYR A 107 -4.59 2.30 -5.45
N TRP A 108 -5.71 1.59 -5.19
CA TRP A 108 -6.40 1.70 -3.91
C TRP A 108 -5.54 1.22 -2.75
N ASP A 109 -4.90 0.07 -2.89
CA ASP A 109 -4.05 -0.50 -1.84
C ASP A 109 -2.84 0.40 -1.55
N GLU A 110 -2.31 1.06 -2.58
CA GLU A 110 -1.23 2.04 -2.43
C GLU A 110 -1.70 3.35 -1.79
N LEU A 111 -2.87 3.87 -2.18
CA LEU A 111 -3.45 5.08 -1.58
C LEU A 111 -3.75 4.88 -0.09
N GLU A 112 -4.21 3.69 0.31
CA GLU A 112 -4.50 3.35 1.70
C GLU A 112 -3.24 3.36 2.61
N ILE A 113 -2.04 3.28 2.03
CA ILE A 113 -0.78 3.47 2.79
C ILE A 113 -0.64 4.93 3.23
N TYR A 114 -1.07 5.87 2.40
CA TYR A 114 -0.94 7.31 2.63
C TYR A 114 -2.15 7.89 3.37
N GLU A 115 -3.33 7.34 3.13
CA GLU A 115 -4.60 7.73 3.75
C GLU A 115 -5.25 6.53 4.46
N PRO A 116 -4.62 6.01 5.54
CA PRO A 116 -5.13 4.85 6.24
C PRO A 116 -6.45 5.15 6.92
N MET A 117 -7.34 4.16 6.95
CA MET A 117 -8.60 4.29 7.69
C MET A 117 -8.29 4.57 9.17
N PRO A 118 -8.92 5.61 9.78
CA PRO A 118 -8.68 5.92 11.17
C PRO A 118 -9.15 4.77 12.07
N LEU A 119 -8.33 4.41 13.05
CA LEU A 119 -8.73 3.53 14.14
C LEU A 119 -9.69 4.32 15.04
N CYS A 120 -10.98 4.01 15.01
CA CYS A 120 -11.94 4.51 16.01
C CYS A 120 -12.69 3.36 16.68
N THR A 121 -12.94 3.51 17.98
CA THR A 121 -13.82 2.65 18.77
C THR A 121 -15.29 3.07 18.68
N CYS A 122 -15.57 4.17 17.99
CA CYS A 122 -16.89 4.70 17.74
C CYS A 122 -17.54 4.01 16.53
N GLY A 123 -18.87 3.84 16.57
CA GLY A 123 -19.65 3.27 15.45
C GLY A 123 -19.51 4.01 14.11
N SER A 124 -18.91 5.21 14.12
CA SER A 124 -18.62 6.02 12.93
C SER A 124 -17.64 5.36 11.95
N VAL A 125 -16.80 4.41 12.40
CA VAL A 125 -15.95 3.63 11.47
C VAL A 125 -16.79 2.91 10.44
N LYS A 126 -17.91 2.29 10.86
CA LYS A 126 -18.78 1.54 9.96
C LYS A 126 -19.29 2.43 8.82
N ILE A 127 -19.71 3.66 9.15
CA ILE A 127 -20.18 4.65 8.17
C ILE A 127 -19.06 4.98 7.17
N LEU A 128 -17.83 5.20 7.64
CA LEU A 128 -16.69 5.50 6.77
C LEU A 128 -16.31 4.31 5.89
N THR A 129 -16.35 3.09 6.44
CA THR A 129 -16.13 1.85 5.69
C THR A 129 -17.19 1.68 4.60
N ASP A 130 -18.46 1.95 4.90
CA ASP A 130 -19.56 1.86 3.93
C ASP A 130 -19.40 2.91 2.82
N TYR A 131 -18.95 4.14 3.13
CA TYR A 131 -18.63 5.15 2.13
C TYR A 131 -17.45 4.75 1.23
N ASN A 132 -16.35 4.26 1.83
CA ASN A 132 -15.19 3.78 1.09
C ASN A 132 -15.57 2.61 0.17
N HIS A 133 -16.36 1.67 0.69
CA HIS A 133 -16.90 0.55 -0.05
C HIS A 133 -17.71 0.99 -1.26
N ARG A 134 -18.68 1.88 -1.05
CA ARG A 134 -19.51 2.46 -2.10
C ARG A 134 -18.65 3.18 -3.14
N SER A 135 -17.66 3.96 -2.71
CA SER A 135 -16.75 4.68 -3.60
C SER A 135 -15.96 3.74 -4.50
N LYS A 136 -15.36 2.67 -3.95
CA LYS A 136 -14.62 1.66 -4.73
C LYS A 136 -15.51 0.93 -5.75
N VAL A 137 -16.74 0.58 -5.38
CA VAL A 137 -17.71 -0.03 -6.31
C VAL A 137 -18.04 0.93 -7.46
N MET A 138 -18.32 2.20 -7.15
CA MET A 138 -18.63 3.19 -8.18
C MET A 138 -17.45 3.42 -9.13
N GLN A 139 -16.25 3.62 -8.59
CA GLN A 139 -15.03 3.79 -9.39
C GLN A 139 -14.78 2.58 -10.30
N PHE A 140 -14.95 1.35 -9.79
CA PHE A 140 -14.85 0.15 -10.62
C PHE A 140 -15.84 0.18 -11.78
N LEU A 141 -17.12 0.42 -11.51
CA LEU A 141 -18.17 0.43 -12.53
C LEU A 141 -18.02 1.57 -13.55
N MET A 142 -17.52 2.73 -13.13
CA MET A 142 -17.32 3.91 -13.99
C MET A 142 -16.30 3.65 -15.09
N GLY A 143 -15.21 2.95 -14.78
CA GLY A 143 -14.17 2.65 -15.77
C GLY A 143 -14.46 1.42 -16.63
N LEU A 144 -15.49 0.61 -16.34
CA LEU A 144 -15.83 -0.54 -17.20
C LEU A 144 -16.21 -0.08 -18.62
N GLN A 145 -15.86 -0.92 -19.60
CA GLN A 145 -16.20 -0.70 -21.00
C GLN A 145 -17.73 -0.67 -21.21
N ASP A 146 -18.19 0.12 -22.19
CA ASP A 146 -19.61 0.27 -22.54
C ASP A 146 -20.33 -1.04 -22.87
N SER A 147 -19.59 -2.08 -23.28
CA SER A 147 -20.18 -3.41 -23.50
C SER A 147 -20.84 -3.95 -22.23
N TYR A 148 -20.47 -3.48 -21.03
CA TYR A 148 -21.04 -3.87 -19.74
C TYR A 148 -22.16 -2.94 -19.25
N ASP A 149 -22.70 -2.05 -20.09
CA ASP A 149 -23.73 -1.08 -19.73
C ASP A 149 -24.98 -1.70 -19.10
N SER A 150 -25.50 -2.79 -19.69
CA SER A 150 -26.71 -3.46 -19.20
C SER A 150 -26.56 -3.95 -17.76
N ILE A 151 -25.47 -4.66 -17.47
CA ILE A 151 -25.20 -5.19 -16.14
C ILE A 151 -24.84 -4.07 -15.14
N ARG A 152 -24.16 -3.02 -15.61
CA ARG A 152 -23.87 -1.81 -14.82
C ARG A 152 -25.17 -1.11 -14.41
N ALA A 153 -26.11 -0.90 -15.34
CA ALA A 153 -27.40 -0.28 -15.06
C ALA A 153 -28.20 -1.10 -14.03
N GLN A 154 -28.25 -2.42 -14.19
CA GLN A 154 -28.91 -3.32 -13.22
C GLN A 154 -28.29 -3.21 -11.82
N MET A 155 -26.95 -3.14 -11.72
CA MET A 155 -26.25 -2.99 -10.44
C MET A 155 -26.50 -1.64 -9.76
N LEU A 156 -26.68 -0.57 -10.54
CA LEU A 156 -26.95 0.77 -10.02
C LEU A 156 -28.40 0.94 -9.52
N LEU A 157 -29.30 0.02 -9.84
CA LEU A 157 -30.69 0.02 -9.38
C LEU A 157 -30.88 -0.62 -7.99
N TYR A 158 -29.84 -1.23 -7.40
CA TYR A 158 -29.95 -1.79 -6.05
C TYR A 158 -30.01 -0.68 -4.99
N ASP A 159 -30.94 -0.80 -4.03
CA ASP A 159 -31.06 0.12 -2.88
C ASP A 159 -29.75 0.21 -2.08
N SER A 160 -29.06 -0.93 -1.92
CA SER A 160 -27.72 -1.02 -1.36
C SER A 160 -26.80 -1.71 -2.36
N LEU A 161 -25.71 -1.04 -2.75
CA LEU A 161 -24.75 -1.64 -3.68
C LEU A 161 -24.18 -2.95 -3.11
N PRO A 162 -24.07 -4.01 -3.92
CA PRO A 162 -23.43 -5.25 -3.50
C PRO A 162 -21.97 -5.05 -3.11
N THR A 163 -21.37 -6.11 -2.55
CA THR A 163 -19.93 -6.07 -2.25
C THR A 163 -19.09 -5.97 -3.53
N LEU A 164 -17.92 -5.34 -3.49
CA LEU A 164 -17.02 -5.21 -4.64
C LEU A 164 -16.66 -6.58 -5.23
N ASN A 165 -16.42 -7.58 -4.38
CA ASN A 165 -16.19 -8.95 -4.82
C ASN A 165 -17.40 -9.56 -5.54
N ARG A 166 -18.62 -9.28 -5.07
CA ARG A 166 -19.84 -9.74 -5.73
C ARG A 166 -20.05 -9.06 -7.07
N VAL A 167 -19.82 -7.75 -7.14
CA VAL A 167 -19.87 -6.96 -8.39
C VAL A 167 -18.86 -7.52 -9.39
N LEU A 168 -17.59 -7.67 -9.00
CA LEU A 168 -16.55 -8.26 -9.85
C LEU A 168 -16.95 -9.64 -10.37
N SER A 169 -17.45 -10.51 -9.51
CA SER A 169 -17.86 -11.88 -9.89
C SER A 169 -18.97 -11.88 -10.93
N LEU A 170 -19.94 -10.96 -10.83
CA LEU A 170 -21.03 -10.81 -11.78
C LEU A 170 -20.55 -10.27 -13.13
N ILE A 171 -19.68 -9.25 -13.14
CA ILE A 171 -19.10 -8.72 -14.38
C ILE A 171 -18.23 -9.79 -15.07
N GLN A 172 -17.42 -10.54 -14.33
CA GLN A 172 -16.62 -11.63 -14.89
C GLN A 172 -17.49 -12.78 -15.43
N GLN A 173 -18.68 -12.99 -14.86
CA GLN A 173 -19.63 -13.94 -15.42
C GLN A 173 -20.15 -13.46 -16.77
N GLU A 174 -20.52 -12.18 -16.87
CA GLU A 174 -20.93 -11.56 -18.13
C GLU A 174 -19.82 -11.61 -19.19
N GLU A 175 -18.58 -11.35 -18.81
CA GLU A 175 -17.40 -11.45 -19.69
C GLU A 175 -17.23 -12.85 -20.30
N ARG A 176 -17.58 -13.92 -19.58
CA ARG A 176 -17.53 -15.30 -20.09
C ARG A 176 -18.70 -15.68 -21.00
N HIS A 177 -19.80 -14.93 -20.92
CA HIS A 177 -20.99 -15.16 -21.74
C HIS A 177 -20.94 -14.43 -23.08
N LYS A 178 -20.04 -13.45 -23.22
CA LYS A 178 -19.70 -12.78 -24.49
C LYS A 178 -18.67 -13.59 -25.27
#